data_AF-A0A1L3ZXN0-F1
#
_entry.id   AF-A0A1L3ZXN0-F1
#
_cell.length_a   1.000
_cell.length_b   1.000
_cell.length_c   1.000
_cell.angle_alpha   90.00
_cell.angle_beta   90.00
_cell.angle_gamma   90.00
#
_symmetry.space_group_name_H-M   'P 1'
#
loop_
_entity.id
_entity.type
_entity.pdbx_description
1 polymer ?
#
loop_
_entity_poly.entity_id
_entity_poly.type
_entity_poly.pdbx_seq_one_letter_code
_entity_poly.pdbx_strand_id
1 'polypeptide(L)'
;MRSGDIPFKFDLTDLLARARRQVAGRIGDVTLNLPFISIAVSPKDRERRVAREIVLRLRDRRVLSAWECCDDCIERALTSLKEIRQLIVDKEVELAELQDGPLFLLLDAMATGIRQFMTYEELLRRDKDAPPHPRFGEFHRPPDVRQAYFDGLEILRGHLSRCLGQIALIAGMPVPTEGIIENYQGPWQLEAYEAPPLLPPPPE
;
A
#
# COMPACT_ATOMS: atom_id res chain seq x y z
N MET A 1 3.10 -21.20 9.56
CA MET A 1 1.86 -21.11 8.75
C MET A 1 1.26 -19.76 9.10
N ARG A 2 0.98 -18.89 8.11
CA ARG A 2 0.35 -17.59 8.38
C ARG A 2 -1.06 -17.83 8.92
N SER A 3 -1.46 -17.17 10.00
CA SER A 3 -2.78 -17.40 10.61
C SER A 3 -3.90 -16.75 9.81
N GLY A 4 -3.57 -15.72 9.02
CA GLY A 4 -4.54 -14.90 8.30
C GLY A 4 -5.13 -13.78 9.16
N ASP A 5 -4.59 -13.57 10.36
CA ASP A 5 -5.01 -12.50 11.24
C ASP A 5 -4.64 -11.13 10.66
N ILE A 6 -5.41 -10.11 11.02
CA ILE A 6 -5.18 -8.72 10.64
C ILE A 6 -4.71 -7.98 11.90
N PRO A 7 -3.40 -7.86 12.13
CA PRO A 7 -2.90 -7.33 13.40
C PRO A 7 -3.00 -5.81 13.52
N PHE A 8 -3.20 -5.11 12.39
CA PHE A 8 -3.52 -3.69 12.35
C PHE A 8 -4.29 -3.38 11.06
N LYS A 9 -4.94 -2.21 11.01
CA LYS A 9 -5.65 -1.72 9.83
C LYS A 9 -4.92 -0.52 9.23
N PHE A 10 -4.92 -0.45 7.90
CA PHE A 10 -4.43 0.71 7.17
C PHE A 10 -5.47 1.83 7.22
N ASP A 11 -5.07 2.97 7.74
CA ASP A 11 -5.87 4.19 7.64
C ASP A 11 -5.43 4.99 6.41
N LEU A 12 -6.33 5.03 5.43
CA LEU A 12 -6.18 5.76 4.17
C LEU A 12 -7.19 6.92 4.07
N THR A 13 -7.77 7.35 5.18
CA THR A 13 -8.93 8.26 5.19
C THR A 13 -8.66 9.55 4.39
N ASP A 14 -7.54 10.21 4.66
CA ASP A 14 -7.15 11.45 3.96
C ASP A 14 -6.87 11.22 2.48
N LEU A 15 -6.27 10.09 2.13
CA LEU A 15 -5.96 9.71 0.76
C LEU A 15 -7.24 9.46 -0.03
N LEU A 16 -8.18 8.71 0.54
CA LEU A 16 -9.48 8.45 -0.09
C LEU A 16 -10.32 9.73 -0.21
N ALA A 17 -10.23 10.65 0.75
CA ALA A 17 -10.87 11.96 0.66
C ALA A 17 -10.27 12.83 -0.45
N ARG A 18 -8.94 12.80 -0.66
CA ARG A 18 -8.29 13.43 -1.84
C ARG A 18 -8.73 12.78 -3.14
N ALA A 19 -8.71 11.46 -3.21
CA ALA A 19 -9.12 10.69 -4.39
C ALA A 19 -10.55 11.02 -4.83
N ARG A 20 -11.51 11.07 -3.89
CA ARG A 20 -12.91 11.44 -4.18
C ARG A 20 -13.04 12.83 -4.80
N ARG A 21 -12.25 13.80 -4.34
CA ARG A 21 -12.26 15.18 -4.90
C ARG A 21 -11.76 15.23 -6.34
N GLN A 22 -10.92 14.29 -6.77
CA GLN A 22 -10.40 14.25 -8.14
C GLN A 22 -11.43 13.74 -9.18
N VAL A 23 -12.53 13.12 -8.73
CA VAL A 23 -13.51 12.43 -9.60
C VAL A 23 -14.71 13.30 -9.98
N ALA A 24 -15.00 14.37 -9.23
CA ALA A 24 -16.22 15.16 -9.40
C ALA A 24 -16.43 15.63 -10.85
N GLY A 25 -17.22 14.88 -11.62
CA GLY A 25 -17.65 15.20 -12.99
C GLY A 25 -16.70 14.85 -14.14
N ARG A 26 -15.64 14.05 -13.94
CA ARG A 26 -14.65 13.76 -15.00
C ARG A 26 -14.82 12.37 -15.61
N ILE A 27 -14.82 12.30 -16.94
CA ILE A 27 -14.68 11.05 -17.70
C ILE A 27 -13.19 10.74 -17.80
N GLY A 28 -12.75 9.64 -17.20
CA GLY A 28 -11.37 9.15 -17.29
C GLY A 28 -11.22 8.01 -18.31
N ASP A 29 -10.01 7.80 -18.80
CA ASP A 29 -9.67 6.68 -19.71
C ASP A 29 -9.17 5.43 -18.95
N VAL A 30 -8.83 5.58 -17.67
CA VAL A 30 -8.44 4.49 -16.76
C VAL A 30 -9.31 4.52 -15.51
N THR A 31 -9.82 3.37 -15.07
CA THR A 31 -10.48 3.22 -13.77
C THR A 31 -9.51 2.67 -12.75
N LEU A 32 -9.21 3.45 -11.71
CA LEU A 32 -8.45 2.99 -10.56
C LEU A 32 -9.38 2.53 -9.45
N ASN A 33 -9.05 1.39 -8.87
CA ASN A 33 -9.77 0.81 -7.75
C ASN A 33 -8.92 0.98 -6.49
N LEU A 34 -9.44 1.71 -5.52
CA LEU A 34 -8.86 1.88 -4.19
C LEU A 34 -9.79 1.19 -3.17
N PRO A 35 -9.35 0.99 -1.91
CA PRO A 35 -10.27 0.55 -0.88
C PRO A 35 -11.51 1.45 -0.82
N PHE A 36 -12.70 0.85 -0.85
CA PHE A 36 -14.01 1.49 -0.74
C PHE A 36 -14.47 2.39 -1.89
N ILE A 37 -13.62 2.73 -2.87
CA ILE A 37 -13.97 3.62 -3.98
C ILE A 37 -13.33 3.18 -5.31
N SER A 38 -14.00 3.52 -6.41
CA SER A 38 -13.43 3.45 -7.76
C SER A 38 -13.46 4.84 -8.37
N ILE A 39 -12.37 5.22 -9.03
CA ILE A 39 -12.18 6.56 -9.58
C ILE A 39 -11.80 6.48 -11.06
N ALA A 40 -12.42 7.28 -11.92
CA ALA A 40 -12.02 7.41 -13.31
C ALA A 40 -11.00 8.54 -13.44
N VAL A 41 -9.85 8.26 -14.04
CA VAL A 41 -8.72 9.19 -14.16
C VAL A 41 -8.17 9.20 -15.58
N SER A 42 -7.43 10.26 -15.91
CA SER A 42 -6.71 10.39 -17.19
C SER A 42 -5.22 10.65 -16.94
N PRO A 43 -4.38 9.61 -16.84
CA PRO A 43 -2.96 9.79 -16.56
C PRO A 43 -2.23 10.47 -17.72
N LYS A 44 -1.36 11.44 -17.40
CA LYS A 44 -0.52 12.13 -18.40
C LYS A 44 0.59 11.23 -18.91
N ASP A 45 1.17 11.55 -20.08
CA ASP A 45 2.28 10.78 -20.66
C ASP A 45 3.47 10.61 -19.73
N ARG A 46 3.80 11.66 -18.94
CA ARG A 46 4.86 11.58 -17.93
C ARG A 46 4.54 10.53 -16.87
N GLU A 47 3.31 10.49 -16.35
CA GLU A 47 2.87 9.47 -15.39
C GLU A 47 2.92 8.08 -16.01
N ARG A 48 2.47 7.92 -17.26
CA ARG A 48 2.54 6.62 -17.96
C ARG A 48 3.97 6.11 -18.09
N ARG A 49 4.94 6.99 -18.40
CA ARG A 49 6.37 6.62 -18.46
C ARG A 49 6.90 6.21 -17.09
N VAL A 50 6.64 7.02 -16.05
CA VAL A 50 7.10 6.73 -14.69
C VAL A 50 6.46 5.44 -14.16
N ALA A 51 5.17 5.21 -14.42
CA ALA A 51 4.45 4.00 -14.05
C ALA A 51 5.09 2.74 -14.66
N ARG A 52 5.48 2.76 -15.94
CA ARG A 52 6.19 1.64 -16.58
C ARG A 52 7.49 1.30 -15.85
N GLU A 53 8.26 2.32 -15.52
CA GLU A 53 9.52 2.12 -14.79
C GLU A 53 9.28 1.53 -13.40
N ILE A 54 8.27 2.02 -12.67
CA ILE A 54 7.88 1.48 -11.36
C ILE A 54 7.51 0.00 -11.49
N VAL A 55 6.65 -0.37 -12.44
CA VAL A 55 6.25 -1.77 -12.66
C VAL A 55 7.45 -2.66 -12.91
N LEU A 56 8.36 -2.25 -13.80
CA LEU A 56 9.56 -3.01 -14.13
C LEU A 56 10.52 -3.17 -12.94
N ARG A 57 10.66 -2.13 -12.10
CA ARG A 57 11.56 -2.14 -10.95
C ARG A 57 10.99 -2.86 -9.72
N LEU A 58 9.66 -2.92 -9.59
CA LEU A 58 9.00 -3.47 -8.41
C LEU A 58 8.59 -4.93 -8.57
N ARG A 59 8.28 -5.41 -9.79
CA ARG A 59 7.78 -6.78 -10.01
C ARG A 59 8.67 -7.90 -9.46
N ASP A 60 9.98 -7.66 -9.32
CA ASP A 60 10.94 -8.66 -8.82
C ASP A 60 11.56 -8.26 -7.47
N ARG A 61 10.99 -7.26 -6.78
CA ARG A 61 11.48 -6.91 -5.44
C ARG A 61 11.17 -8.04 -4.49
N ARG A 62 12.17 -8.44 -3.69
CA ARG A 62 12.11 -9.59 -2.78
C ARG A 62 10.84 -9.60 -1.92
N VAL A 63 10.44 -8.45 -1.36
CA VAL A 63 9.24 -8.39 -0.52
C VAL A 63 7.96 -8.72 -1.30
N LEU A 64 7.95 -8.56 -2.62
CA LEU A 64 6.83 -8.91 -3.50
C LEU A 64 7.03 -10.26 -4.21
N SER A 65 8.23 -10.85 -4.21
CA SER A 65 8.52 -12.06 -4.98
C SER A 65 8.87 -13.30 -4.14
N ALA A 66 9.15 -13.17 -2.84
CA ALA A 66 9.61 -14.26 -2.00
C ALA A 66 8.99 -14.28 -0.60
N TRP A 67 8.91 -15.49 -0.01
CA TRP A 67 8.50 -15.72 1.37
C TRP A 67 9.69 -15.71 2.35
N GLU A 68 9.43 -15.34 3.60
CA GLU A 68 10.38 -15.43 4.70
C GLU A 68 10.27 -16.77 5.43
N CYS A 69 11.41 -17.39 5.75
CA CYS A 69 11.47 -18.62 6.54
C CYS A 69 12.30 -18.50 7.83
N CYS A 70 13.04 -17.40 8.01
CA CYS A 70 13.93 -17.17 9.15
C CYS A 70 14.15 -15.67 9.40
N ASP A 71 14.84 -15.33 10.49
CA ASP A 71 15.09 -13.94 10.90
C ASP A 71 15.97 -13.18 9.88
N ASP A 72 16.94 -13.84 9.23
CA ASP A 72 17.70 -13.22 8.13
C ASP A 72 16.81 -12.87 6.93
N CYS A 73 15.77 -13.67 6.66
CA CYS A 73 14.81 -13.36 5.62
C CYS A 73 13.96 -12.15 5.97
N ILE A 74 13.62 -11.97 7.25
CA ILE A 74 12.91 -10.80 7.78
C ILE A 74 13.74 -9.53 7.53
N GLU A 75 15.03 -9.54 7.92
CA GLU A 75 15.89 -8.37 7.73
C GLU A 75 16.11 -8.03 6.24
N ARG A 76 16.20 -9.04 5.37
CA ARG A 76 16.22 -8.83 3.91
C ARG A 76 14.90 -8.26 3.38
N ALA A 77 13.75 -8.69 3.92
CA ALA A 77 12.45 -8.14 3.53
C ALA A 77 12.31 -6.67 3.96
N LEU A 78 12.73 -6.34 5.19
CA LEU A 78 12.80 -4.96 5.69
C LEU A 78 13.73 -4.08 4.84
N THR A 79 14.87 -4.62 4.43
CA THR A 79 15.79 -3.94 3.51
C THR A 79 15.11 -3.68 2.16
N SER A 80 14.44 -4.68 1.59
CA SER A 80 13.66 -4.52 0.35
C SER A 80 12.55 -3.46 0.49
N LEU A 81 11.89 -3.33 1.65
CA LEU A 81 10.89 -2.28 1.89
C LEU A 81 11.52 -0.88 1.92
N LYS A 82 12.69 -0.73 2.52
CA LYS A 82 13.44 0.54 2.52
C LYS A 82 13.83 0.95 1.09
N GLU A 83 14.24 0.00 0.26
CA GLU A 83 14.53 0.24 -1.16
C GLU A 83 13.29 0.66 -1.95
N ILE A 84 12.15 0.00 -1.72
CA ILE A 84 10.88 0.40 -2.34
C ILE A 84 10.51 1.83 -1.92
N ARG A 85 10.64 2.16 -0.63
CA ARG A 85 10.37 3.50 -0.12
C ARG A 85 11.29 4.54 -0.77
N GLN A 86 12.58 4.25 -0.93
CA GLN A 86 13.50 5.14 -1.64
C GLN A 86 13.05 5.36 -3.09
N LEU A 87 12.71 4.28 -3.81
CA LEU A 87 12.21 4.37 -5.17
C LEU A 87 10.93 5.23 -5.24
N ILE A 88 9.99 5.06 -4.30
CA ILE A 88 8.77 5.87 -4.26
C ILE A 88 9.11 7.35 -4.12
N VAL A 89 9.98 7.71 -3.18
CA VAL A 89 10.41 9.11 -2.97
C VAL A 89 11.07 9.67 -4.24
N ASP A 90 11.97 8.91 -4.87
CA ASP A 90 12.62 9.34 -6.12
C ASP A 90 11.58 9.62 -7.22
N LYS A 91 10.51 8.81 -7.30
CA LYS A 91 9.43 8.99 -8.28
C LYS A 91 8.45 10.09 -7.91
N GLU A 92 8.20 10.33 -6.62
CA GLU A 92 7.44 11.49 -6.17
C GLU A 92 8.16 12.80 -6.53
N VAL A 93 9.49 12.85 -6.37
CA VAL A 93 10.31 13.99 -6.80
C VAL A 93 10.24 14.15 -8.32
N GLU A 94 10.34 13.06 -9.09
CA GLU A 94 10.17 13.10 -10.54
C GLU A 94 8.77 13.57 -10.96
N LEU A 95 7.75 13.40 -10.11
CA LEU A 95 6.36 13.83 -10.33
C LEU A 95 6.00 15.10 -9.56
N ALA A 96 6.97 15.90 -9.10
CA ALA A 96 6.72 17.05 -8.24
C ALA A 96 5.74 18.10 -8.83
N GLU A 97 5.61 18.20 -10.14
CA GLU A 97 4.65 19.09 -10.84
C GLU A 97 3.26 18.46 -11.05
N LEU A 98 3.10 17.19 -10.67
CA LEU A 98 1.93 16.34 -10.88
C LEU A 98 1.45 15.69 -9.58
N GLN A 99 1.56 16.40 -8.45
CA GLN A 99 1.20 15.90 -7.12
C GLN A 99 -0.28 15.52 -6.99
N ASP A 100 -1.15 16.18 -7.77
CA ASP A 100 -2.58 15.85 -7.85
C ASP A 100 -2.88 14.74 -8.89
N GLY A 101 -1.85 14.11 -9.45
CA GLY A 101 -1.97 13.09 -10.48
C GLY A 101 -2.36 11.71 -9.93
N PRO A 102 -3.03 10.87 -10.75
CA PRO A 102 -3.40 9.50 -10.36
C PRO A 102 -2.20 8.63 -9.96
N LEU A 103 -1.03 8.80 -10.57
CA LEU A 103 0.14 8.01 -10.18
C LEU A 103 0.69 8.44 -8.82
N PHE A 104 0.71 9.75 -8.54
CA PHE A 104 1.15 10.28 -7.26
C PHE A 104 0.26 9.77 -6.12
N LEU A 105 -1.06 9.70 -6.34
CA LEU A 105 -2.02 9.11 -5.40
C LEU A 105 -1.69 7.64 -5.05
N LEU A 106 -1.32 6.83 -6.04
CA LEU A 106 -0.95 5.42 -5.81
C LEU A 106 0.40 5.27 -5.10
N LEU A 107 1.37 6.14 -5.42
CA LEU A 107 2.66 6.19 -4.72
C LEU A 107 2.48 6.55 -3.25
N ASP A 108 1.65 7.55 -2.97
CA ASP A 108 1.31 7.97 -1.61
C ASP A 108 0.57 6.86 -0.84
N ALA A 109 -0.30 6.09 -1.51
CA ALA A 109 -0.92 4.91 -0.90
C ALA A 109 0.14 3.88 -0.47
N MET A 110 1.06 3.53 -1.38
CA MET A 110 2.15 2.59 -1.08
C MET A 110 3.06 3.10 0.04
N ALA A 111 3.45 4.39 -0.01
CA ALA A 111 4.27 5.01 1.02
C ALA A 111 3.58 5.01 2.38
N THR A 112 2.27 5.29 2.40
CA THR A 112 1.43 5.27 3.60
C THR A 112 1.34 3.86 4.18
N GLY A 113 1.09 2.84 3.36
CA GLY A 113 1.09 1.44 3.79
C GLY A 113 2.43 1.00 4.39
N ILE A 114 3.55 1.31 3.71
CA ILE A 114 4.89 1.01 4.21
C ILE A 114 5.14 1.72 5.55
N ARG A 115 4.78 3.01 5.66
CA ARG A 115 4.97 3.78 6.90
C ARG A 115 4.20 3.16 8.07
N GLN A 116 2.93 2.81 7.87
CA GLN A 116 2.10 2.21 8.91
C GLN A 116 2.60 0.83 9.33
N PHE A 117 3.02 0.00 8.37
CA PHE A 117 3.65 -1.29 8.68
C PHE A 117 4.96 -1.11 9.47
N MET A 118 5.84 -0.19 9.06
CA MET A 118 7.09 0.06 9.78
C MET A 118 6.82 0.55 11.22
N THR A 119 5.82 1.40 11.42
CA THR A 119 5.40 1.80 12.78
C THR A 119 4.89 0.59 13.58
N TYR A 120 4.06 -0.27 12.98
CA TYR A 120 3.60 -1.50 13.62
C TYR A 120 4.76 -2.45 13.97
N GLU A 121 5.74 -2.58 13.08
CA GLU A 121 6.94 -3.40 13.28
C GLU A 121 7.79 -2.88 14.45
N GLU A 122 7.96 -1.55 14.54
CA GLU A 122 8.60 -0.92 15.69
C GLU A 122 7.83 -1.20 16.99
N LEU A 123 6.49 -1.16 16.97
CA LEU A 123 5.66 -1.50 18.13
C LEU A 123 5.88 -2.94 18.62
N LEU A 124 6.04 -3.90 17.71
CA LEU A 124 6.35 -5.29 18.05
C LEU A 124 7.69 -5.45 18.80
N ARG A 125 8.65 -4.57 18.51
CA ARG A 125 9.98 -4.54 19.14
C ARG A 125 10.03 -3.72 20.44
N ARG A 126 8.96 -2.99 20.79
CA ARG A 126 8.94 -2.14 22.00
C ARG A 126 9.05 -2.95 23.28
N ASP A 127 9.59 -2.29 24.29
CA ASP A 127 9.61 -2.79 25.65
C ASP A 127 8.18 -2.93 26.19
N LYS A 128 7.96 -3.90 27.08
CA LYS A 128 6.67 -4.17 27.71
C LYS A 128 6.17 -2.97 28.52
N ASP A 129 7.09 -2.15 29.02
CA ASP A 129 6.80 -1.00 29.88
C ASP A 129 6.66 0.32 29.09
N ALA A 130 6.67 0.29 27.75
CA ALA A 130 6.56 1.50 26.94
C ALA A 130 5.13 2.07 26.96
N PRO A 131 4.95 3.42 26.97
CA PRO A 131 3.63 4.03 26.97
C PRO A 131 2.83 3.69 25.70
N PRO A 132 1.48 3.62 25.78
CA PRO A 132 0.62 3.32 24.64
C PRO A 132 0.85 4.28 23.48
N HIS A 133 0.85 3.77 22.25
CA HIS A 133 1.01 4.62 21.08
C HIS A 133 -0.32 5.32 20.75
N PRO A 134 -0.35 6.65 20.50
CA PRO A 134 -1.61 7.39 20.31
C PRO A 134 -2.53 6.82 19.22
N ARG A 135 -1.94 6.31 18.13
CA ARG A 135 -2.67 5.71 17.00
C ARG A 135 -2.98 4.22 17.18
N PHE A 136 -2.21 3.52 18.01
CA PHE A 136 -2.32 2.08 18.22
C PHE A 136 -2.58 1.82 19.71
N GLY A 137 -3.47 2.62 20.31
CA GLY A 137 -3.58 2.80 21.78
C GLY A 137 -3.87 1.53 22.57
N GLU A 138 -4.45 0.52 21.92
CA GLU A 138 -4.72 -0.81 22.50
C GLU A 138 -3.74 -1.88 22.00
N PHE A 139 -2.59 -1.49 21.46
CA PHE A 139 -1.58 -2.43 21.01
C PHE A 139 -0.98 -3.19 22.20
N HIS A 140 -1.38 -4.45 22.33
CA HIS A 140 -0.77 -5.40 23.25
C HIS A 140 0.29 -6.18 22.47
N ARG A 141 1.52 -6.24 23.00
CA ARG A 141 2.58 -7.05 22.39
C ARG A 141 2.12 -8.51 22.32
N PRO A 142 2.06 -9.10 21.12
CA PRO A 142 1.57 -10.47 20.97
C PRO A 142 2.57 -11.46 21.61
N PRO A 143 2.07 -12.59 22.14
CA PRO A 143 2.93 -13.62 22.72
C PRO A 143 3.87 -14.25 21.67
N ASP A 144 3.46 -14.27 20.39
CA ASP A 144 4.30 -14.66 19.25
C ASP A 144 4.54 -13.47 18.30
N VAL A 145 5.63 -12.75 18.54
CA VAL A 145 6.05 -11.58 17.74
C VAL A 145 6.37 -11.95 16.30
N ARG A 146 6.92 -13.14 16.07
CA ARG A 146 7.31 -13.58 14.72
C ARG A 146 6.07 -13.81 13.86
N GLN A 147 5.06 -14.47 14.42
CA GLN A 147 3.80 -14.71 13.72
C GLN A 147 3.11 -13.38 13.39
N ALA A 148 3.02 -12.47 14.36
CA ALA A 148 2.43 -11.15 14.18
C ALA A 148 3.15 -10.30 13.12
N TYR A 149 4.49 -10.38 13.06
CA TYR A 149 5.27 -9.77 11.98
C TYR A 149 4.85 -10.34 10.60
N PHE A 150 4.75 -11.67 10.47
CA PHE A 150 4.40 -12.29 9.19
C PHE A 150 2.98 -11.95 8.74
N ASP A 151 2.03 -11.87 9.67
CA ASP A 151 0.65 -11.47 9.38
C ASP A 151 0.57 -10.00 8.97
N GLY A 152 1.31 -9.12 9.65
CA GLY A 152 1.44 -7.71 9.26
C GLY A 152 2.11 -7.53 7.89
N LEU A 153 3.12 -8.35 7.58
CA LEU A 153 3.80 -8.32 6.29
C LEU A 153 2.88 -8.82 5.17
N GLU A 154 2.02 -9.81 5.45
CA GLU A 154 1.05 -10.34 4.49
C GLU A 154 0.06 -9.27 4.03
N ILE A 155 -0.52 -8.52 4.97
CA ILE A 155 -1.46 -7.45 4.61
C ILE A 155 -0.76 -6.31 3.85
N LEU A 156 0.51 -6.00 4.18
CA LEU A 156 1.29 -5.01 3.42
C LEU A 156 1.58 -5.49 2.00
N ARG A 157 1.95 -6.76 1.81
CA ARG A 157 2.15 -7.33 0.47
C ARG A 157 0.91 -7.27 -0.39
N GLY A 158 -0.23 -7.62 0.20
CA GLY A 158 -1.52 -7.48 -0.44
C GLY A 158 -1.78 -6.03 -0.85
N HIS A 159 -1.49 -5.07 0.02
CA HIS A 159 -1.66 -3.65 -0.28
C HIS A 159 -0.74 -3.19 -1.43
N LEU A 160 0.56 -3.46 -1.34
CA LEU A 160 1.55 -3.06 -2.36
C LEU A 160 1.28 -3.72 -3.71
N SER A 161 0.91 -5.00 -3.72
CA SER A 161 0.61 -5.74 -4.96
C SER A 161 -0.62 -5.16 -5.67
N ARG A 162 -1.68 -4.82 -4.93
CA ARG A 162 -2.88 -4.20 -5.51
C ARG A 162 -2.58 -2.78 -6.02
N CYS A 163 -1.80 -1.98 -5.28
CA CYS A 163 -1.30 -0.70 -5.79
C CYS A 163 -0.49 -0.88 -7.09
N LEU A 164 0.43 -1.85 -7.13
CA LEU A 164 1.24 -2.14 -8.31
C LEU A 164 0.38 -2.56 -9.51
N GLY A 165 -0.69 -3.32 -9.28
CA GLY A 165 -1.69 -3.65 -10.30
C GLY A 165 -2.39 -2.40 -10.85
N GLN A 166 -2.78 -1.46 -9.99
CA GLN A 166 -3.34 -0.18 -10.45
C GLN A 166 -2.32 0.68 -11.22
N ILE A 167 -1.05 0.66 -10.81
CA ILE A 167 0.04 1.34 -11.54
C ILE A 167 0.27 0.69 -12.91
N ALA A 168 0.15 -0.64 -13.03
CA ALA A 168 0.23 -1.34 -14.31
C ALA A 168 -0.87 -0.91 -15.28
N LEU A 169 -2.09 -0.66 -14.78
CA LEU A 169 -3.18 -0.08 -15.59
C LEU A 169 -2.81 1.31 -16.13
N ILE A 170 -2.24 2.19 -15.30
CA ILE A 170 -1.73 3.49 -15.76
C ILE A 170 -0.65 3.32 -16.84
N ALA A 171 0.28 2.39 -16.61
CA ALA A 171 1.39 2.10 -17.50
C ALA A 171 0.95 1.54 -18.87
N GLY A 172 -0.27 1.00 -18.97
CA GLY A 172 -0.73 0.20 -20.11
C GLY A 172 0.02 -1.13 -20.20
N MET A 173 0.38 -1.71 -19.05
CA MET A 173 1.14 -2.96 -18.94
C MET A 173 0.25 -4.06 -18.33
N PRO A 174 0.54 -5.34 -18.62
CA PRO A 174 -0.07 -6.43 -17.88
C PRO A 174 0.29 -6.31 -16.40
N VAL A 175 -0.65 -6.70 -15.53
CA VAL A 175 -0.39 -6.78 -14.09
C VAL A 175 0.70 -7.84 -13.85
N PRO A 176 1.73 -7.55 -13.04
CA PRO A 176 2.74 -8.55 -12.70
C PRO A 176 2.12 -9.79 -12.06
N THR A 177 2.58 -10.95 -12.48
CA THR A 177 2.11 -12.28 -12.00
C THR A 177 3.27 -13.11 -11.45
N GLU A 178 4.47 -12.54 -11.40
CA GLU A 178 5.67 -13.22 -10.96
C GLU A 178 5.72 -13.35 -9.42
N GLY A 179 6.22 -14.49 -8.94
CA GLY A 179 6.43 -14.73 -7.52
C GLY A 179 5.14 -14.81 -6.72
N ILE A 180 5.10 -14.15 -5.56
CA ILE A 180 3.92 -14.18 -4.68
C ILE A 180 2.87 -13.12 -5.05
N ILE A 181 3.15 -12.24 -6.02
CA ILE A 181 2.23 -11.19 -6.48
C ILE A 181 0.90 -11.78 -6.96
N GLU A 182 0.95 -12.95 -7.60
CA GLU A 182 -0.23 -13.67 -8.09
C GLU A 182 -1.24 -13.94 -6.96
N ASN A 183 -0.78 -14.20 -5.75
CA ASN A 183 -1.62 -14.53 -4.59
C ASN A 183 -2.46 -13.33 -4.10
N TYR A 184 -2.09 -12.11 -4.49
CA TYR A 184 -2.72 -10.87 -4.04
C TYR A 184 -3.61 -10.22 -5.09
N GLN A 185 -3.79 -10.87 -6.23
CA GLN A 185 -4.68 -10.41 -7.29
C GLN A 185 -6.14 -10.46 -6.83
N GLY A 186 -6.95 -9.56 -7.37
CA GLY A 186 -8.38 -9.47 -7.07
C GLY A 186 -8.75 -8.30 -6.15
N PRO A 187 -9.91 -8.36 -5.49
CA PRO A 187 -10.44 -7.24 -4.72
C PRO A 187 -9.57 -6.90 -3.52
N TRP A 188 -9.71 -5.65 -3.05
CA TRP A 188 -9.13 -5.20 -1.79
C TRP A 188 -9.73 -6.00 -0.62
N GLN A 189 -8.88 -6.48 0.29
CA GLN A 189 -9.31 -7.08 1.56
C GLN A 189 -9.74 -5.96 2.51
N LEU A 190 -11.01 -5.55 2.43
CA LEU A 190 -11.52 -4.34 3.08
C LEU A 190 -11.37 -4.36 4.61
N GLU A 191 -11.32 -5.54 5.21
CA GLU A 191 -11.13 -5.74 6.65
C GLU A 191 -9.77 -5.22 7.13
N ALA A 192 -8.77 -5.15 6.23
CA ALA A 192 -7.44 -4.63 6.50
C ALA A 192 -7.36 -3.09 6.46
N TYR A 193 -8.48 -2.39 6.26
CA TYR A 193 -8.52 -0.93 6.14
C TYR A 193 -9.51 -0.32 7.15
N GLU A 194 -9.20 0.88 7.62
CA GLU A 194 -10.19 1.71 8.31
C GLU A 194 -11.22 2.22 7.30
N ALA A 195 -12.50 2.00 7.61
CA ALA A 195 -13.58 2.48 6.76
C ALA A 195 -13.64 4.01 6.83
N PRO A 196 -13.66 4.72 5.69
CA PRO A 196 -13.79 6.16 5.71
C PRO A 196 -15.14 6.55 6.34
N PRO A 197 -15.24 7.72 7.00
CA PRO A 197 -16.50 8.21 7.52
C PRO A 197 -17.57 8.22 6.42
N LEU A 198 -18.78 7.75 6.75
CA LEU A 198 -19.94 7.90 5.88
C LEU A 198 -20.16 9.41 5.68
N LEU A 199 -19.97 9.89 4.45
CA LEU A 199 -20.37 11.25 4.12
C LEU A 199 -21.91 11.30 4.17
N PRO A 200 -22.50 12.39 4.69
CA PRO A 200 -23.94 12.59 4.56
C PRO A 200 -24.32 12.57 3.07
N PRO A 201 -25.53 12.10 2.71
CA PRO A 201 -26.00 12.11 1.34
C PRO A 201 -25.93 13.54 0.78
N PRO A 202 -25.71 13.71 -0.54
CA PRO A 202 -25.75 15.04 -1.16
C PRO A 202 -27.12 15.68 -0.85
N PRO A 203 -27.17 17.01 -0.62
CA PRO A 203 -28.44 17.71 -0.46
C PRO A 203 -29.26 17.53 -1.74
N GLU A 204 -30.53 17.15 -1.56
CA GLU A 204 -31.54 17.03 -2.64
C GLU A 204 -31.76 18.36 -3.39
#